data_AF-A0A3M1PWW5-F1
#
_entry.id   AF-A0A3M1PWW5-F1
#
_cell.length_a   1.000
_cell.length_b   1.000
_cell.length_c   1.000
_cell.angle_alpha   90.00
_cell.angle_beta   90.00
_cell.angle_gamma   90.00
#
_symmetry.space_group_name_H-M   'P 1'
#
loop_
_entity.id
_entity.type
_entity.pdbx_description
1 polymer ?
#
loop_
_entity_poly.entity_id
_entity_poly.type
_entity_poly.pdbx_seq_one_letter_code
_entity_poly.pdbx_strand_id
1 'polypeptide(L)' 'DGLTKEFAGLAASLVLRCDDCIAYHVIRCKELGATDEQLFETFNVALIVGGSIVIPHLRRAVALLDELNDAAPSANS' A
#
# COMPACT_ATOMS: atom_id res chain seq x y z
N ASP A 1 13.89 9.00 -6.96
CA ASP A 1 12.78 9.86 -6.50
C ASP A 1 12.23 9.32 -5.18
N GLY A 2 11.37 10.07 -4.49
CA GLY A 2 10.82 9.67 -3.19
C GLY A 2 9.78 8.56 -3.29
N LEU A 3 8.89 8.65 -4.28
CA LEU A 3 7.77 7.71 -4.45
C LEU A 3 8.25 6.29 -4.79
N THR A 4 9.23 6.16 -5.69
CA THR A 4 9.83 4.86 -6.04
C THR A 4 10.41 4.15 -4.82
N LYS A 5 10.98 4.89 -3.86
CA LYS A 5 11.51 4.31 -2.62
C LYS A 5 10.39 3.82 -1.70
N GLU A 6 9.26 4.54 -1.64
CA GLU A 6 8.10 4.11 -0.85
C GLU A 6 7.44 2.86 -1.45
N PHE A 7 7.33 2.75 -2.78
CA PHE A 7 6.86 1.50 -3.42
C PHE A 7 7.79 0.31 -3.12
N ALA A 8 9.12 0.52 -3.17
CA ALA A 8 10.07 -0.52 -2.81
C ALA A 8 9.95 -0.94 -1.32
N GLY A 9 9.79 0.05 -0.42
CA GLY A 9 9.57 -0.20 1.00
C GLY A 9 8.26 -0.94 1.26
N LEU A 10 7.18 -0.57 0.57
CA LEU A 10 5.87 -1.23 0.64
C LEU A 10 5.95 -2.70 0.21
N ALA A 11 6.55 -2.96 -0.96
CA ALA A 11 6.73 -4.31 -1.46
C ALA A 11 7.56 -5.17 -0.49
N ALA A 12 8.69 -4.65 0.00
CA ALA A 12 9.53 -5.34 0.97
C ALA A 12 8.77 -5.63 2.28
N SER A 13 7.99 -4.66 2.77
CA SER A 13 7.22 -4.78 4.01
C SER A 13 6.11 -5.82 3.92
N LEU A 14 5.45 -5.93 2.76
CA LEU A 14 4.46 -6.97 2.48
C LEU A 14 5.10 -8.37 2.48
N VAL A 15 6.23 -8.53 1.79
CA VAL A 15 6.97 -9.81 1.75
C VAL A 15 7.47 -10.21 3.14
N LEU A 16 7.92 -9.24 3.94
CA LEU A 16 8.34 -9.45 5.33
C LEU A 16 7.19 -9.55 6.34
N ARG A 17 5.96 -9.25 5.92
CA ARG A 17 4.74 -9.35 6.74
C ARG A 17 4.75 -8.45 7.98
N CYS A 18 5.31 -7.24 7.87
CA CYS A 18 5.32 -6.24 8.93
C CYS A 18 4.12 -5.29 8.76
N ASP A 19 3.02 -5.49 9.51
CA ASP A 19 1.79 -4.69 9.34
C ASP A 19 2.00 -3.19 9.58
N ASP A 20 2.76 -2.80 10.61
CA ASP A 20 3.04 -1.38 10.88
C ASP A 20 3.89 -0.75 9.77
N CYS A 21 4.85 -1.50 9.22
CA CYS A 21 5.68 -1.05 8.09
C CYS A 21 4.83 -0.89 6.82
N ILE A 22 3.92 -1.83 6.57
CA ILE A 22 2.99 -1.79 5.43
C ILE A 22 2.10 -0.54 5.55
N ALA A 23 1.48 -0.32 6.71
CA ALA A 23 0.63 0.84 6.94
C ALA A 23 1.39 2.16 6.72
N TYR A 24 2.60 2.26 7.27
CA TYR A 24 3.49 3.41 7.07
C TYR A 24 3.71 3.70 5.57
N HIS A 25 4.12 2.69 4.80
CA HIS A 25 4.42 2.90 3.38
C HIS A 25 3.16 3.15 2.53
N VAL A 26 2.00 2.57 2.86
CA VAL A 26 0.73 2.89 2.17
C VAL A 26 0.37 4.37 2.35
N ILE A 27 0.45 4.89 3.59
CA ILE A 27 0.17 6.29 3.89
C ILE A 27 1.14 7.20 3.14
N ARG A 28 2.45 6.91 3.21
CA ARG A 28 3.48 7.69 2.52
C ARG A 28 3.31 7.70 0.99
N CYS A 29 2.96 6.56 0.40
CA CYS A 29 2.63 6.49 -1.03
C CYS A 29 1.47 7.42 -1.39
N LYS A 30 0.38 7.43 -0.60
CA LYS A 30 -0.78 8.32 -0.82
C LYS A 30 -0.42 9.80 -0.65
N GLU A 31 0.35 10.15 0.39
CA GLU A 31 0.86 11.51 0.60
C GLU A 31 1.74 12.02 -0.56
N LEU A 32 2.46 11.11 -1.22
CA LEU A 32 3.28 11.41 -2.41
C LEU A 32 2.49 11.34 -3.72
N GLY A 33 1.17 11.16 -3.67
CA GLY A 33 0.29 11.19 -4.83
C GLY A 33 0.26 9.89 -5.64
N ALA A 34 0.61 8.75 -5.05
CA ALA A 34 0.41 7.45 -5.69
C ALA A 34 -1.06 7.25 -6.07
N THR A 35 -1.31 6.76 -7.27
CA THR A 35 -2.66 6.29 -7.64
C THR A 35 -2.92 4.93 -7.00
N ASP A 36 -4.20 4.60 -6.83
CA ASP A 36 -4.60 3.29 -6.29
C ASP A 36 -4.14 2.17 -7.23
N GLU A 37 -4.15 2.40 -8.55
CA GLU A 37 -3.62 1.47 -9.56
C GLU A 37 -2.15 1.14 -9.29
N GLN A 38 -1.29 2.14 -9.03
CA GLN A 38 0.13 1.92 -8.72
C GLN A 38 0.34 1.15 -7.39
N LEU A 39 -0.53 1.39 -6.40
CA LEU A 39 -0.52 0.63 -5.14
C LEU A 39 -0.91 -0.83 -5.39
N PHE A 40 -1.97 -1.08 -6.16
CA PHE A 40 -2.40 -2.44 -6.51
C PHE A 40 -1.36 -3.18 -7.35
N GLU A 41 -0.65 -2.52 -8.26
CA GLU A 41 0.49 -3.10 -8.97
C GLU A 41 1.58 -3.56 -7.98
N THR A 42 1.93 -2.70 -7.02
CA THR A 42 2.93 -3.02 -5.99
C THR A 42 2.47 -4.18 -5.10
N PHE A 43 1.19 -4.19 -4.71
CA PHE A 43 0.57 -5.27 -3.95
C PHE A 43 0.60 -6.61 -4.69
N ASN A 44 0.31 -6.60 -5.99
CA ASN A 44 0.35 -7.80 -6.83
C ASN A 44 1.77 -8.36 -6.95
N VAL A 45 2.77 -7.50 -7.13
CA VAL A 45 4.18 -7.92 -7.14
C VAL A 45 4.55 -8.58 -5.81
N ALA A 46 4.20 -7.95 -4.69
CA ALA A 46 4.50 -8.49 -3.36
C ALA A 46 3.76 -9.81 -3.08
N LEU A 47 2.51 -9.96 -3.56
CA LEU A 47 1.75 -11.20 -3.45
C LEU A 47 2.37 -12.34 -4.25
N ILE A 48 2.83 -12.07 -5.48
CA ILE A 48 3.48 -13.08 -6.31
C ILE A 48 4.82 -13.52 -5.71
N VAL A 49 5.61 -12.55 -5.20
CA VAL A 49 6.94 -12.82 -4.62
C VAL A 49 6.83 -13.49 -3.24
N GLY A 50 5.93 -13.01 -2.39
CA GLY A 50 5.77 -13.51 -1.02
C GLY A 50 4.82 -14.70 -0.88
N GLY A 51 4.01 -14.99 -1.90
CA GLY A 51 3.04 -16.08 -1.92
C GLY A 51 1.79 -15.81 -1.07
N SER A 52 0.94 -16.83 -0.95
CA SER A 52 -0.38 -16.72 -0.29
C SER A 52 -0.33 -16.30 1.18
N ILE A 53 0.82 -16.46 1.85
CA ILE A 53 1.01 -16.05 3.24
C ILE A 53 0.95 -14.52 3.42
N VAL A 54 1.11 -13.75 2.34
CA VAL A 54 0.96 -12.29 2.34
C VAL A 54 -0.51 -11.86 2.36
N ILE A 55 -1.46 -12.71 1.93
CA ILE A 55 -2.88 -12.35 1.77
C ILE A 55 -3.50 -11.68 3.01
N PRO A 56 -3.30 -12.17 4.25
CA PRO A 56 -3.86 -11.49 5.43
C PRO A 56 -3.34 -10.06 5.61
N HIS A 57 -2.06 -9.83 5.32
CA HIS A 57 -1.41 -8.52 5.41
C HIS A 57 -1.87 -7.59 4.29
N LEU A 58 -1.99 -8.13 3.07
CA LEU A 58 -2.53 -7.41 1.92
C LEU A 58 -3.98 -6.98 2.15
N ARG A 59 -4.83 -7.84 2.72
CA ARG A 59 -6.23 -7.48 3.04
C ARG A 59 -6.32 -6.31 4.02
N ARG A 60 -5.42 -6.24 5.01
CA ARG A 60 -5.33 -5.09 5.93
C ARG A 60 -4.81 -3.84 5.22
N ALA A 61 -3.84 -3.97 4.32
CA ALA A 61 -3.34 -2.86 3.53
C ALA A 61 -4.44 -2.24 2.63
N VAL A 62 -5.26 -3.08 2.00
CA VAL A 62 -6.40 -2.64 1.19
C VAL A 62 -7.46 -1.96 2.06
N ALA A 63 -7.80 -2.53 3.23
CA ALA A 63 -8.74 -1.88 4.15
C ALA A 63 -8.26 -0.49 4.59
N LEU A 64 -6.97 -0.34 4.89
CA LEU A 64 -6.38 0.97 5.19
C LEU A 64 -6.45 1.92 3.99
N LEU A 65 -6.19 1.42 2.77
CA LEU A 65 -6.29 2.24 1.57
C LEU A 65 -7.73 2.75 1.35
N ASP A 66 -8.73 1.90 1.58
CA ASP A 66 -10.15 2.27 1.51
C ASP A 66 -10.47 3.36 2.56
N GLU A 67 -10.02 3.20 3.81
CA GLU A 67 -10.18 4.23 4.85
C GLU A 67 -9.54 5.58 4.46
N LEU A 68 -8.35 5.56 3.86
CA LEU A 68 -7.66 6.77 3.38
C LEU A 68 -8.39 7.44 2.22
N ASN A 69 -9.06 6.65 1.37
CA ASN A 69 -9.87 7.17 0.27
C ASN A 69 -11.19 7.77 0.77
N ASP A 70 -11.82 7.15 1.76
CA ASP A 70 -13.05 7.65 2.38
C ASP A 70 -12.81 8.89 3.26
N ALA A 71 -11.62 8.99 3.89
CA ALA A 71 -11.22 10.14 4.69
C ALA A 71 -10.73 11.33 3.84
N ALA A 72 -10.41 11.12 2.55
CA ALA A 72 -10.11 12.22 1.66
C ALA A 72 -11.39 13.05 1.47
N PRO A 73 -11.39 14.36 1.79
CA PRO A 73 -12.59 15.17 1.60
C PRO A 73 -13.00 15.05 0.15
N SER A 74 -14.28 14.78 -0.10
CA SER A 74 -14.89 14.84 -1.43
C SER A 74 -14.55 16.20 -2.03
N ALA A 75 -13.48 16.24 -2.83
CA ALA A 75 -13.10 17.41 -3.59
C ALA A 75 -14.14 17.55 -4.71
N ASN A 76 -15.30 18.11 -4.34
CA ASN A 76 -16.30 18.83 -5.13
C ASN A 76 -17.61 18.93 -4.33
N SER A 77 -17.74 20.00 -3.54
CA SER A 77 -19.01 20.67 -3.23
C SER A 77 -18.77 22.17 -3.18
#